data_AF-A0A503BH73-F1
#
_entry.id   AF-A0A503BH73-F1
#
_cell.length_a   1.000
_cell.length_b   1.000
_cell.length_c   1.000
_cell.angle_alpha   90.00
_cell.angle_beta   90.00
_cell.angle_gamma   90.00
#
_symmetry.space_group_name_H-M   'P 1'
#
loop_
_entity.id
_entity.type
_entity.pdbx_description
1 polymer ?
#
loop_
_entity_poly.entity_id
_entity_poly.type
_entity_poly.pdbx_seq_one_letter_code
_entity_poly.pdbx_strand_id
1 'polypeptide(L)'
;MASIFSFRSRDPARDRQTDLQRFDRLAKLFDQIAAEIEAEKTGLENRYKSTAANAAFLVEAMENGSASASKGSDVAAMTKSILNCERRIAELARQKGLVKELRHSLDAIVEDGADRSAAQATARG
;
A
#
# COMPACT_ATOMS: atom_id res chain seq x y z
N MET A 1 4.23 56.79 -20.10
CA MET A 1 4.13 55.37 -20.52
C MET A 1 4.43 54.51 -19.29
N ALA A 2 3.43 54.22 -18.45
CA ALA A 2 3.62 53.38 -17.27
C ALA A 2 3.57 51.91 -17.71
N SER A 3 4.62 51.15 -17.39
CA SER A 3 4.71 49.72 -17.74
C SER A 3 3.66 48.92 -16.98
N ILE A 4 2.71 48.33 -17.69
CA ILE A 4 1.58 47.52 -17.17
C ILE A 4 1.99 46.07 -16.85
N PHE A 5 3.26 45.70 -17.07
CA PHE A 5 3.78 44.39 -16.70
C PHE A 5 4.27 44.34 -15.26
N SER A 6 3.38 44.55 -14.29
CA SER A 6 3.66 44.13 -12.92
C SER A 6 3.41 42.62 -12.83
N PHE A 7 4.45 41.80 -13.06
CA PHE A 7 4.41 40.40 -12.64
C PHE A 7 4.25 40.40 -11.12
N ARG A 8 3.01 40.21 -10.63
CA ARG A 8 2.73 40.10 -9.19
C ARG A 8 3.37 38.81 -8.72
N SER A 9 4.64 38.87 -8.34
CA SER A 9 5.34 37.77 -7.70
C SER A 9 4.55 37.37 -6.48
N ARG A 10 3.97 36.17 -6.52
CA ARG A 10 3.29 35.56 -5.38
C ARG A 10 4.32 35.34 -4.28
N ASP A 11 3.89 35.43 -3.01
CA ASP A 11 4.77 35.22 -1.87
C ASP A 11 5.30 33.77 -1.86
N PRO A 12 6.62 33.55 -2.00
CA PRO A 12 7.20 32.20 -2.00
C PRO A 12 6.90 31.41 -0.72
N ALA A 13 6.64 32.08 0.41
CA ALA A 13 6.24 31.40 1.64
C ALA A 13 4.84 30.77 1.53
N ARG A 14 3.90 31.45 0.86
CA ARG A 14 2.54 30.91 0.64
C ARG A 14 2.54 29.74 -0.34
N ASP A 15 3.40 29.78 -1.34
CA ASP A 15 3.50 28.69 -2.31
C ASP A 15 4.07 27.43 -1.62
N ARG A 16 5.14 27.58 -0.83
CA ARG A 16 5.66 26.50 0.03
C ARG A 16 4.61 25.92 0.98
N GLN A 17 3.84 26.77 1.66
CA GLN A 17 2.77 26.32 2.55
C GLN A 17 1.70 25.50 1.80
N THR A 18 1.39 25.89 0.56
CA THR A 18 0.43 25.16 -0.28
C THR A 18 0.99 23.80 -0.69
N ASP A 19 2.28 23.73 -1.02
CA ASP A 19 2.93 22.48 -1.39
C ASP A 19 3.03 21.51 -0.22
N LEU A 20 3.37 22.00 0.99
CA LEU A 20 3.35 21.17 2.20
C LEU A 20 1.97 20.57 2.48
N GLN A 21 0.88 21.33 2.28
CA GLN A 21 -0.48 20.81 2.43
C GLN A 21 -0.82 19.73 1.39
N ARG A 22 -0.33 19.88 0.15
CA ARG A 22 -0.50 18.85 -0.89
C ARG A 22 0.26 17.58 -0.55
N PHE A 23 1.49 17.72 -0.07
CA PHE A 23 2.32 16.59 0.33
C PHE A 23 1.76 15.88 1.56
N ASP A 24 1.29 16.59 2.58
CA ASP A 24 0.60 16.00 3.73
C ASP A 24 -0.64 15.20 3.30
N ARG A 25 -1.46 15.74 2.39
CA ARG A 25 -2.61 15.01 1.84
C ARG A 25 -2.18 13.76 1.10
N LEU A 26 -1.12 13.83 0.29
CA LEU A 26 -0.63 12.69 -0.47
C LEU A 26 -0.05 11.61 0.45
N ALA A 27 0.69 11.99 1.49
CA ALA A 27 1.20 11.10 2.52
C ALA A 27 0.07 10.30 3.19
N LYS A 28 -0.99 10.99 3.62
CA LYS A 28 -2.18 10.36 4.22
C LYS A 28 -2.86 9.37 3.28
N LEU A 29 -2.94 9.69 1.98
CA LEU A 29 -3.50 8.77 0.99
C LEU A 29 -2.64 7.52 0.81
N PHE A 30 -1.31 7.65 0.79
CA PHE A 30 -0.42 6.48 0.75
C PHE A 30 -0.56 5.61 2.00
N ASP A 31 -0.63 6.21 3.18
CA ASP A 31 -0.81 5.48 4.45
C ASP A 31 -2.16 4.74 4.48
N GLN A 32 -3.22 5.39 4.00
CA GLN A 32 -4.54 4.77 3.88
C GLN A 32 -4.52 3.57 2.93
N ILE A 33 -3.97 3.73 1.71
CA ILE A 33 -3.90 2.64 0.73
C ILE A 33 -3.04 1.49 1.28
N ALA A 34 -1.93 1.79 1.97
CA ALA A 34 -1.10 0.76 2.59
C ALA A 34 -1.85 -0.02 3.67
N ALA A 35 -2.72 0.65 4.46
CA ALA A 35 -3.57 0.01 5.45
C ALA A 35 -4.66 -0.86 4.81
N GLU A 36 -5.30 -0.40 3.73
CA GLU A 36 -6.30 -1.16 2.96
C GLU A 36 -5.69 -2.44 2.37
N ILE A 37 -4.50 -2.34 1.77
CA ILE A 37 -3.76 -3.50 1.24
C ILE A 37 -3.44 -4.50 2.35
N GLU A 38 -3.00 -4.03 3.53
CA GLU A 38 -2.67 -4.91 4.64
C GLU A 38 -3.91 -5.60 5.24
N ALA A 39 -5.03 -4.88 5.32
CA ALA A 39 -6.30 -5.45 5.76
C ALA A 39 -6.78 -6.55 4.81
N GLU A 40 -6.71 -6.33 3.49
CA GLU A 40 -7.05 -7.35 2.50
C GLU A 40 -6.14 -8.57 2.61
N LYS A 41 -4.82 -8.33 2.71
CA LYS A 41 -3.81 -9.38 2.86
C LYS A 41 -4.07 -10.23 4.09
N THR A 42 -4.31 -9.61 5.24
CA THR A 42 -4.62 -10.29 6.51
C THR A 42 -5.90 -11.13 6.37
N GLY A 43 -6.93 -10.59 5.71
CA GLY A 43 -8.17 -11.34 5.42
C GLY A 43 -7.94 -12.56 4.54
N LEU A 44 -7.06 -12.45 3.53
CA LEU A 44 -6.68 -13.58 2.68
C LEU A 44 -5.84 -14.62 3.42
N GLU A 45 -4.88 -14.21 4.25
CA GLU A 45 -4.07 -15.12 5.05
C GLU A 45 -4.92 -15.94 6.03
N ASN A 46 -5.93 -15.33 6.64
CA ASN A 46 -6.86 -16.03 7.53
C ASN A 46 -7.70 -17.07 6.76
N ARG A 47 -8.22 -16.71 5.58
CA ARG A 47 -8.96 -17.65 4.72
C ARG A 47 -8.08 -18.77 4.19
N TYR A 48 -6.84 -18.46 3.83
CA TYR A 48 -5.83 -19.44 3.42
C TYR A 48 -5.61 -20.48 4.51
N LYS A 49 -5.30 -20.04 5.75
CA LYS A 49 -5.05 -20.94 6.89
C LYS A 49 -6.25 -21.85 7.16
N SER A 50 -7.46 -21.31 7.16
CA SER A 50 -8.69 -22.09 7.36
C SER A 50 -8.93 -23.10 6.24
N THR A 51 -8.75 -22.69 4.98
CA THR A 51 -8.95 -23.58 3.81
C THR A 51 -7.90 -24.68 3.77
N ALA A 52 -6.63 -24.36 4.06
CA ALA A 52 -5.55 -25.33 4.10
C ALA A 52 -5.76 -26.38 5.20
N ALA A 53 -6.17 -25.97 6.42
CA ALA A 53 -6.51 -26.89 7.49
C ALA A 53 -7.67 -27.83 7.09
N ASN A 54 -8.74 -27.27 6.51
CA ASN A 54 -9.89 -28.07 6.06
C ASN A 54 -9.50 -29.06 4.95
N ALA A 55 -8.64 -28.65 4.02
CA ALA A 55 -8.14 -29.52 2.96
C ALA A 55 -7.31 -30.68 3.54
N ALA A 56 -6.43 -30.39 4.50
CA ALA A 56 -5.63 -31.41 5.17
C ALA A 56 -6.49 -32.45 5.90
N PHE A 57 -7.48 -32.01 6.69
CA PHE A 57 -8.42 -32.92 7.36
C PHE A 57 -9.23 -33.77 6.37
N LEU A 58 -9.65 -33.17 5.25
CA LEU A 58 -10.43 -33.90 4.25
C LEU A 58 -9.59 -34.98 3.55
N VAL A 59 -8.33 -34.67 3.23
CA VAL A 59 -7.40 -35.65 2.66
C VAL A 59 -7.15 -36.79 3.65
N GLU A 60 -6.90 -36.50 4.92
CA GLU A 60 -6.73 -37.52 5.97
C GLU A 60 -7.97 -38.41 6.12
N ALA A 61 -9.18 -37.84 6.09
CA ALA A 61 -10.43 -38.61 6.13
C ALA A 61 -10.61 -39.50 4.88
N MET A 62 -10.15 -39.05 3.72
CA MET A 62 -10.15 -39.86 2.49
C MET A 62 -9.16 -41.02 2.58
N GLU A 63 -7.95 -40.79 3.11
CA GLU A 63 -6.93 -41.83 3.31
C GLU A 63 -7.39 -42.89 4.33
N ASN A 64 -8.10 -42.47 5.38
CA ASN A 64 -8.68 -43.36 6.37
C ASN A 64 -9.98 -44.03 5.90
N GLY A 65 -10.36 -43.88 4.62
CA GLY A 65 -11.55 -44.51 4.03
C GLY A 65 -12.89 -44.03 4.59
N SER A 66 -12.89 -42.91 5.33
CA SER A 66 -14.06 -42.35 6.01
C SER A 66 -14.79 -41.27 5.20
N ALA A 67 -14.27 -40.94 4.00
CA ALA A 67 -14.86 -39.98 3.06
C ALA A 67 -15.11 -40.61 1.68
N SER A 68 -16.24 -40.26 1.05
CA SER A 68 -16.64 -40.80 -0.26
C SER A 68 -15.90 -40.12 -1.42
N ALA A 69 -15.92 -40.76 -2.61
CA ALA A 69 -15.32 -40.22 -3.83
C ALA A 69 -15.87 -38.83 -4.26
N SER A 70 -17.09 -38.44 -3.82
CA SER A 70 -17.64 -37.10 -4.06
C SER A 70 -16.90 -35.99 -3.29
N LYS A 71 -16.02 -36.33 -2.34
CA LYS A 71 -15.16 -35.37 -1.63
C LYS A 71 -13.89 -35.00 -2.41
N GLY A 72 -13.54 -35.73 -3.48
CA GLY A 72 -12.40 -35.39 -4.33
C GLY A 72 -12.55 -34.04 -5.05
N SER A 73 -13.77 -33.68 -5.45
CA SER A 73 -14.06 -32.35 -6.02
C SER A 73 -13.88 -31.22 -5.01
N ASP A 74 -14.17 -31.48 -3.73
CA ASP A 74 -14.01 -30.49 -2.66
C ASP A 74 -12.51 -30.20 -2.42
N VAL A 75 -11.66 -31.22 -2.42
CA VAL A 75 -10.19 -31.06 -2.31
C VAL A 75 -9.64 -30.26 -3.50
N ALA A 76 -10.08 -30.55 -4.72
CA ALA A 76 -9.66 -29.81 -5.91
C ALA A 76 -10.10 -28.33 -5.85
N ALA A 77 -11.31 -28.06 -5.39
CA ALA A 77 -11.82 -26.71 -5.19
C ALA A 77 -11.03 -25.94 -4.11
N MET A 78 -10.74 -26.58 -2.97
CA MET A 78 -9.92 -26.02 -1.91
C MET A 78 -8.50 -25.70 -2.40
N THR A 79 -7.88 -26.62 -3.15
CA THR A 79 -6.54 -26.42 -3.74
C THR A 79 -6.52 -25.21 -4.68
N LYS A 80 -7.54 -25.06 -5.53
CA LYS A 80 -7.67 -23.88 -6.40
C LYS A 80 -7.82 -22.58 -5.61
N SER A 81 -8.59 -22.60 -4.52
CA SER A 81 -8.76 -21.45 -3.62
C SER A 81 -7.43 -21.05 -2.95
N ILE A 82 -6.66 -22.03 -2.48
CA ILE A 82 -5.33 -21.85 -1.89
C ILE A 82 -4.39 -21.16 -2.88
N LEU A 83 -4.26 -21.69 -4.11
CA LEU A 83 -3.40 -21.11 -5.15
C LEU A 83 -3.80 -19.68 -5.54
N ASN A 84 -5.11 -19.39 -5.59
CA ASN A 84 -5.59 -18.05 -5.87
C ASN A 84 -5.26 -17.07 -4.73
N CYS A 85 -5.38 -17.51 -3.47
CA CYS A 85 -4.99 -16.71 -2.32
C CYS A 85 -3.50 -16.38 -2.34
N GLU A 86 -2.63 -17.37 -2.62
CA GLU A 86 -1.17 -17.15 -2.70
C GLU A 86 -0.80 -16.13 -3.77
N ARG A 87 -1.37 -16.25 -4.97
CA ARG A 87 -1.15 -15.30 -6.07
C ARG A 87 -1.57 -13.88 -5.69
N ARG A 88 -2.73 -13.74 -5.04
CA ARG A 88 -3.24 -12.43 -4.61
C ARG A 88 -2.41 -11.85 -3.48
N ILE A 89 -2.00 -12.65 -2.49
CA ILE A 89 -1.12 -12.21 -1.39
C ILE A 89 0.22 -11.71 -1.95
N ALA A 90 0.81 -12.41 -2.92
CA ALA A 90 2.06 -11.99 -3.55
C ALA A 90 1.90 -10.66 -4.31
N GLU A 91 0.77 -10.45 -4.98
CA GLU A 91 0.47 -9.17 -5.64
C GLU A 91 0.27 -8.03 -4.64
N LEU A 92 -0.50 -8.26 -3.57
CA LEU A 92 -0.70 -7.26 -2.51
C LEU A 92 0.63 -6.89 -1.83
N ALA A 93 1.53 -7.84 -1.63
CA ALA A 93 2.86 -7.58 -1.10
C ALA A 93 3.68 -6.66 -2.03
N ARG A 94 3.63 -6.88 -3.35
CA ARG A 94 4.27 -5.98 -4.33
C ARG A 94 3.67 -4.58 -4.29
N GLN A 95 2.34 -4.48 -4.31
CA GLN A 95 1.63 -3.20 -4.24
C GLN A 95 1.99 -2.42 -2.98
N LYS A 96 2.03 -3.09 -1.82
CA LYS A 96 2.44 -2.47 -0.55
C LYS A 96 3.88 -1.96 -0.61
N GLY A 97 4.78 -2.70 -1.26
CA GLY A 97 6.16 -2.28 -1.47
C GLY A 97 6.25 -0.96 -2.25
N LEU A 98 5.56 -0.90 -3.40
CA LEU A 98 5.51 0.30 -4.23
C LEU A 98 4.93 1.51 -3.49
N VAL A 99 3.85 1.33 -2.73
CA VAL A 99 3.24 2.42 -1.95
C VAL A 99 4.22 2.95 -0.89
N LYS A 100 4.99 2.07 -0.25
CA LYS A 100 6.04 2.50 0.69
C LYS A 100 7.17 3.26 0.01
N GLU A 101 7.61 2.83 -1.16
CA GLU A 101 8.65 3.53 -1.93
C GLU A 101 8.19 4.94 -2.35
N LEU A 102 6.93 5.07 -2.79
CA LEU A 102 6.33 6.37 -3.11
C LEU A 102 6.20 7.26 -1.87
N ARG A 103 5.80 6.70 -0.73
CA ARG A 103 5.74 7.42 0.56
C ARG A 103 7.10 7.93 0.98
N HIS A 104 8.15 7.11 0.85
CA HIS A 104 9.52 7.50 1.19
C HIS A 104 10.09 8.56 0.24
N SER A 105 9.81 8.42 -1.07
CA SER A 105 10.19 9.43 -2.06
C SER A 105 9.53 10.78 -1.77
N LEU A 106 8.29 10.77 -1.30
CA LEU A 106 7.58 11.97 -0.88
C LEU A 106 8.21 12.62 0.36
N ASP A 107 8.57 11.83 1.38
CA ASP A 107 9.27 12.34 2.57
C ASP A 107 10.59 13.01 2.19
N ALA A 108 11.38 12.39 1.31
CA ALA A 108 12.65 12.94 0.85
C ALA A 108 12.48 14.32 0.15
N ILE A 109 11.41 14.51 -0.62
CA ILE A 109 11.10 15.81 -1.26
C ILE A 109 10.77 16.87 -0.21
N VAL A 110 10.01 16.51 0.82
CA VAL A 110 9.63 17.42 1.90
C VAL A 110 10.85 17.82 2.73
N GLU A 111 11.73 16.86 3.04
CA GLU A 111 12.97 17.07 3.78
C GLU A 111 13.96 17.97 3.02
N ASP A 112 14.24 17.70 1.73
CA ASP A 112 15.10 18.58 0.89
C ASP A 112 14.53 20.01 0.79
N GLY A 113 13.20 20.14 0.71
CA GLY A 113 12.53 21.44 0.74
C GLY A 113 12.71 22.21 2.06
N ALA A 114 12.72 21.49 3.18
CA ALA A 114 12.93 22.07 4.52
C ALA A 114 14.39 22.52 4.69
N ASP A 115 15.36 21.69 4.30
CA ASP A 115 16.79 21.99 4.40
C ASP A 115 17.19 23.22 3.59
N ARG A 116 16.70 23.32 2.35
CA ARG A 116 16.91 24.50 1.51
C ARG A 116 16.32 25.77 2.10
N SER A 117 15.17 25.66 2.76
CA SER A 117 14.53 26.80 3.41
C SER A 117 15.32 27.26 4.64
N ALA A 118 15.85 26.33 5.44
CA ALA A 118 16.70 26.64 6.58
C ALA A 118 18.02 27.31 6.16
N ALA A 119 18.68 26.80 5.11
CA ALA A 119 19.91 27.38 4.58
C ALA A 119 19.72 28.82 4.03
N GLN A 120 18.56 29.13 3.46
CA GLN A 120 18.25 30.50 3.02
C GLN A 120 17.97 31.46 4.18
N ALA A 121 17.46 30.96 5.31
CA ALA A 121 17.21 31.77 6.50
C ALA A 121 18.52 32.15 7.22
N THR A 122 19.47 31.22 7.32
CA THR A 122 20.78 31.48 7.93
C THR A 122 21.66 32.41 7.10
N ALA A 123 21.57 32.39 5.77
CA ALA A 123 22.31 33.30 4.89
C ALA A 123 21.79 34.75 4.89
N ARG A 124 20.62 35.01 5.51
CA ARG A 124 19.98 36.33 5.56
C ARG A 124 20.05 37.00 6.94
N GLY A 125 20.57 36.31 7.96
CA GLY A 125 20.81 36.82 9.31
C GLY A 125 22.28 37.14 9.53
#